data_AF-A0A4Q3RRD3-F1
#
_entry.id   AF-A0A4Q3RRD3-F1
#
_cell.length_a   1.000
_cell.length_b   1.000
_cell.length_c   1.000
_cell.angle_alpha   90.00
_cell.angle_beta   90.00
_cell.angle_gamma   90.00
#
_symmetry.space_group_name_H-M   'P 1'
#
loop_
_entity.id
_entity.type
_entity.pdbx_description
1 polymer ?
#
loop_
_entity_poly.entity_id
_entity_poly.type
_entity_poly.pdbx_seq_one_letter_code
_entity_poly.pdbx_strand_id
1 'polypeptide(L)'
;WGRTGQGCTVGSTTSAGECRGADNLAEFERQRNQIVASLKALDADVVGLMEIQNNRDVAVGYLVEQLNAAIGQPTYAVVPAPATTGTDAIRVAMIYKPAVLTLQGGALSDGDRVNNRPPMAATFKAANGGKFSVVVNHFKSKGSCGGASGGDRDPGNGQGCWDTTRLNQAQRLTSYFLPQVVQASGDPDVLVIGDLNAYAFESPINHLTASGMVNQIERFVRPAGMPYSYVFDGTAGYLDHALATASLNQQVAGAAEWHNNADEPETLDYNLGDTVQDPYHEGAYRASDHDPVVVSLNLSAPTVDVTASVKIVRSGVSLNRATGKYSGTVSFTNTSGVALAGPLHLRLEGLSSGVTLDNKSGGQGGAPYLTLPGGGLAPGATVTVTTVFGNPAKAAIN
;
A
#
# COMPACT_ATOMS: atom_id res chain seq x y z
N TRP A 1 -18.70 -15.74 -19.72
CA TRP A 1 -17.52 -14.91 -19.98
C TRP A 1 -16.97 -15.27 -21.34
N GLY A 2 -16.46 -14.29 -22.09
CA GLY A 2 -15.76 -14.52 -23.35
C GLY A 2 -16.59 -15.09 -24.49
N ARG A 3 -17.91 -14.90 -24.59
CA ARG A 3 -18.62 -15.33 -25.82
C ARG A 3 -18.47 -14.26 -26.89
N THR A 4 -18.21 -14.66 -28.14
CA THR A 4 -18.13 -13.74 -29.27
C THR A 4 -19.41 -12.90 -29.38
N GLY A 5 -19.25 -11.59 -29.45
CA GLY A 5 -20.36 -10.63 -29.54
C GLY A 5 -21.21 -10.52 -28.27
N GLN A 6 -20.77 -11.10 -27.14
CA GLN A 6 -21.43 -10.93 -25.85
C GLN A 6 -21.36 -9.46 -25.42
N GLY A 7 -22.48 -8.96 -24.88
CA GLY A 7 -22.48 -7.69 -24.15
C GLY A 7 -22.11 -7.88 -22.68
N CYS A 8 -21.35 -6.95 -22.14
CA CYS A 8 -21.08 -6.84 -20.71
C CYS A 8 -21.94 -5.73 -20.13
N THR A 9 -22.42 -5.93 -18.91
CA THR A 9 -23.35 -4.99 -18.26
C THR A 9 -22.60 -4.12 -17.27
N VAL A 10 -22.73 -2.80 -17.43
CA VAL A 10 -22.21 -1.78 -16.51
C VAL A 10 -23.34 -0.82 -16.19
N GLY A 11 -23.74 -0.74 -14.93
CA GLY A 11 -24.96 -0.05 -14.53
C GLY A 11 -26.18 -0.64 -15.25
N SER A 12 -26.89 0.18 -16.02
CA SER A 12 -28.06 -0.23 -16.82
C SER A 12 -27.74 -0.51 -18.30
N THR A 13 -26.49 -0.32 -18.71
CA THR A 13 -26.08 -0.46 -20.12
C THR A 13 -25.47 -1.83 -20.35
N THR A 14 -25.87 -2.50 -21.43
CA THR A 14 -25.25 -3.75 -21.89
C THR A 14 -24.82 -3.59 -23.33
N SER A 15 -23.52 -3.68 -23.60
CA SER A 15 -22.99 -3.60 -24.98
C SER A 15 -21.69 -4.39 -25.11
N ALA A 16 -21.30 -4.71 -26.33
CA ALA A 16 -20.00 -5.36 -26.59
C ALA A 16 -18.83 -4.44 -26.22
N GLY A 17 -18.96 -3.12 -26.38
CA GLY A 17 -17.92 -2.15 -26.01
C GLY A 17 -17.69 -2.01 -24.51
N GLU A 18 -18.59 -2.56 -23.68
CA GLU A 18 -18.40 -2.67 -22.23
C GLU A 18 -17.63 -3.94 -21.84
N CYS A 19 -17.43 -4.88 -22.76
CA CYS A 19 -16.53 -6.01 -22.52
C CYS A 19 -15.10 -5.56 -22.81
N ARG A 20 -14.19 -5.80 -21.86
CA ARG A 20 -12.75 -5.58 -22.04
C ARG A 20 -12.00 -6.90 -21.97
N GLY A 21 -10.88 -7.00 -22.66
CA GLY A 21 -10.09 -8.21 -22.79
C GLY A 21 -10.53 -9.08 -23.98
N ALA A 22 -10.43 -10.40 -23.83
CA ALA A 22 -10.69 -11.38 -24.88
C ALA A 22 -12.02 -11.24 -25.63
N ASP A 23 -11.97 -11.40 -26.96
CA ASP A 23 -13.12 -11.26 -27.86
C ASP A 23 -13.95 -12.55 -27.96
N ASN A 24 -13.34 -13.69 -27.61
CA ASN A 24 -13.97 -15.00 -27.68
C ASN A 24 -13.51 -15.94 -26.56
N LEU A 25 -14.07 -17.16 -26.54
CA LEU A 25 -13.95 -18.04 -25.37
C LEU A 25 -12.55 -18.63 -25.30
N ALA A 26 -11.96 -18.93 -26.45
CA ALA A 26 -10.61 -19.49 -26.52
C ALA A 26 -9.60 -18.45 -26.02
N GLU A 27 -9.71 -17.20 -26.46
CA GLU A 27 -8.89 -16.08 -25.95
C GLU A 27 -9.12 -15.84 -24.45
N PHE A 28 -10.37 -15.92 -23.98
CA PHE A 28 -10.67 -15.74 -22.56
C PHE A 28 -10.01 -16.81 -21.69
N GLU A 29 -10.02 -18.07 -22.14
CA GLU A 29 -9.33 -19.16 -21.47
C GLU A 29 -7.81 -18.95 -21.46
N ARG A 30 -7.23 -18.50 -22.58
CA ARG A 30 -5.80 -18.16 -22.68
C ARG A 30 -5.40 -17.02 -21.74
N GLN A 31 -6.17 -15.92 -21.77
CA GLN A 31 -5.98 -14.75 -20.91
C GLN A 31 -6.07 -15.15 -19.43
N ARG A 32 -7.12 -15.88 -19.05
CA ARG A 32 -7.28 -16.40 -17.69
C ARG A 32 -6.07 -17.23 -17.27
N ASN A 33 -5.62 -18.16 -18.10
CA ASN A 33 -4.53 -19.07 -17.73
C ASN A 33 -3.22 -18.32 -17.50
N GLN A 34 -2.87 -17.35 -18.37
CA GLN A 34 -1.69 -16.51 -18.18
C GLN A 34 -1.78 -15.65 -16.91
N ILE A 35 -2.92 -14.99 -16.67
CA ILE A 35 -3.13 -14.19 -15.44
C ILE A 35 -3.03 -15.07 -14.20
N VAL A 36 -3.64 -16.26 -14.20
CA VAL A 36 -3.56 -17.22 -13.08
C VAL A 36 -2.13 -17.69 -12.85
N ALA A 37 -1.39 -18.01 -13.91
CA ALA A 37 0.02 -18.39 -13.81
C ALA A 37 0.88 -17.27 -13.23
N SER A 38 0.66 -16.03 -13.67
CA SER A 38 1.33 -14.82 -13.17
C SER A 38 1.03 -14.60 -11.68
N LEU A 39 -0.23 -14.60 -11.27
CA LEU A 39 -0.61 -14.42 -9.86
C LEU A 39 -0.08 -15.52 -8.95
N LYS A 40 -0.08 -16.78 -9.44
CA LYS A 40 0.45 -17.93 -8.70
C LYS A 40 1.97 -17.82 -8.50
N ALA A 41 2.70 -17.32 -9.50
CA ALA A 41 4.15 -17.13 -9.40
C ALA A 41 4.52 -15.89 -8.57
N LEU A 42 3.71 -14.82 -8.62
CA LEU A 42 3.87 -13.63 -7.80
C LEU A 42 3.74 -13.93 -6.30
N ASP A 43 2.77 -14.78 -5.93
CA ASP A 43 2.53 -15.30 -4.58
C ASP A 43 2.45 -14.22 -3.46
N ALA A 44 2.02 -13.00 -3.80
CA ALA A 44 1.92 -11.91 -2.83
C ALA A 44 0.77 -12.11 -1.82
N ASP A 45 0.93 -11.60 -0.61
CA ASP A 45 -0.08 -11.73 0.47
C ASP A 45 -1.31 -10.85 0.24
N VAL A 46 -1.15 -9.72 -0.46
CA VAL A 46 -2.21 -8.85 -0.97
C VAL A 46 -1.85 -8.49 -2.40
N VAL A 47 -2.82 -8.56 -3.31
CA VAL A 47 -2.66 -8.13 -4.70
C VAL A 47 -3.72 -7.07 -5.01
N GLY A 48 -3.27 -5.89 -5.43
CA GLY A 48 -4.11 -4.89 -6.06
C GLY A 48 -4.24 -5.19 -7.54
N LEU A 49 -5.47 -5.18 -8.05
CA LEU A 49 -5.79 -5.51 -9.43
C LEU A 49 -6.44 -4.29 -10.09
N MET A 50 -5.93 -3.88 -11.24
CA MET A 50 -6.57 -2.93 -12.14
C MET A 50 -7.31 -3.71 -13.24
N GLU A 51 -8.14 -3.01 -14.02
CA GLU A 51 -8.76 -3.54 -15.24
C GLU A 51 -9.70 -4.76 -15.05
N ILE A 52 -10.17 -5.00 -13.83
CA ILE A 52 -11.17 -6.04 -13.58
C ILE A 52 -12.52 -5.58 -14.09
N GLN A 53 -13.22 -6.40 -14.88
CA GLN A 53 -14.58 -6.08 -15.35
C GLN A 53 -15.46 -5.62 -14.19
N ASN A 54 -16.13 -4.48 -14.37
CA ASN A 54 -16.96 -3.84 -13.36
C ASN A 54 -18.35 -4.49 -13.27
N ASN A 55 -18.40 -5.71 -12.74
CA ASN A 55 -19.64 -6.40 -12.42
C ASN A 55 -19.66 -6.87 -10.96
N ARG A 56 -19.28 -5.96 -10.06
CA ARG A 56 -19.04 -6.25 -8.64
C ARG A 56 -17.99 -7.35 -8.51
N ASP A 57 -18.20 -8.33 -7.63
CA ASP A 57 -17.21 -9.38 -7.32
C ASP A 57 -17.25 -10.59 -8.25
N VAL A 58 -18.07 -10.59 -9.30
CA VAL A 58 -18.20 -11.77 -10.18
C VAL A 58 -16.91 -12.04 -10.94
N ALA A 59 -16.30 -11.03 -11.58
CA ALA A 59 -15.04 -11.19 -12.32
C ALA A 59 -13.87 -11.63 -11.43
N VAL A 60 -13.62 -10.88 -10.35
CA VAL A 60 -12.51 -11.17 -9.42
C VAL A 60 -12.76 -12.45 -8.62
N GLY A 61 -14.03 -12.79 -8.33
CA GLY A 61 -14.40 -14.05 -7.68
C GLY A 61 -14.09 -15.25 -8.57
N TYR A 62 -14.41 -15.17 -9.86
CA TYR A 62 -14.01 -16.18 -10.83
C TYR A 62 -12.48 -16.29 -10.91
N LEU A 63 -11.76 -15.17 -10.99
CA LEU A 63 -10.29 -15.19 -10.99
C LEU A 63 -9.71 -15.90 -9.75
N VAL A 64 -10.23 -15.61 -8.56
CA VAL A 64 -9.81 -16.26 -7.30
C VAL A 64 -10.14 -17.75 -7.29
N GLU A 65 -11.30 -18.16 -7.80
CA GLU A 65 -11.65 -19.57 -7.95
C GLU A 65 -10.63 -20.31 -8.81
N GLN A 66 -10.27 -19.74 -9.96
CA GLN A 66 -9.33 -20.34 -10.90
C GLN A 66 -7.90 -20.34 -10.35
N LEU A 67 -7.49 -19.27 -9.65
CA LEU A 67 -6.21 -19.20 -8.97
C LEU A 67 -6.09 -20.26 -7.87
N ASN A 68 -7.11 -20.41 -7.02
CA ASN A 68 -7.12 -21.42 -5.97
C ASN A 68 -7.15 -22.85 -6.54
N ALA A 69 -7.89 -23.08 -7.63
CA ALA A 69 -7.88 -24.35 -8.33
C ALA A 69 -6.48 -24.68 -8.88
N ALA A 70 -5.78 -23.71 -9.46
CA ALA A 70 -4.41 -23.87 -9.96
C ALA A 70 -3.37 -24.08 -8.84
N ILE A 71 -3.62 -23.53 -7.64
CA ILE A 71 -2.79 -23.78 -6.44
C ILE A 71 -3.09 -25.16 -5.84
N GLY A 72 -4.33 -25.64 -5.97
CA GLY A 72 -4.80 -26.93 -5.43
C GLY A 72 -5.43 -26.83 -4.04
N GLN A 73 -5.61 -25.62 -3.51
CA GLN A 73 -6.28 -25.37 -2.23
C GLN A 73 -6.79 -23.92 -2.13
N PRO A 74 -7.77 -23.62 -1.24
CA PRO A 74 -8.21 -22.25 -0.99
C PRO A 74 -7.11 -21.42 -0.32
N THR A 75 -6.43 -20.58 -1.10
CA THR A 75 -5.31 -19.74 -0.65
C THR A 75 -5.69 -18.27 -0.63
N TYR A 76 -6.34 -17.78 -1.68
CA TYR A 76 -6.76 -16.40 -1.85
C TYR A 76 -8.26 -16.21 -1.59
N ALA A 77 -8.62 -15.05 -1.07
CA ALA A 77 -9.98 -14.55 -1.00
C ALA A 77 -10.09 -13.17 -1.67
N VAL A 78 -11.28 -12.86 -2.17
CA VAL A 78 -11.63 -11.52 -2.66
C VAL A 78 -11.80 -10.57 -1.47
N VAL A 79 -11.28 -9.35 -1.56
CA VAL A 79 -11.74 -8.25 -0.71
C VAL A 79 -13.09 -7.79 -1.25
N PRO A 80 -14.21 -7.91 -0.49
CA PRO A 80 -15.54 -7.60 -1.01
C PRO A 80 -15.62 -6.19 -1.59
N ALA A 81 -16.30 -6.05 -2.73
CA ALA A 81 -16.44 -4.76 -3.40
C ALA A 81 -17.06 -3.70 -2.47
N PRO A 82 -16.51 -2.48 -2.45
CA PRO A 82 -17.12 -1.37 -1.72
C PRO A 82 -18.45 -0.97 -2.37
N ALA A 83 -19.19 -0.08 -1.70
CA ALA A 83 -20.51 0.37 -2.16
C ALA A 83 -20.49 0.92 -3.59
N THR A 84 -19.43 1.66 -3.95
CA THR A 84 -19.26 2.27 -5.28
C THR A 84 -18.04 1.67 -5.98
N THR A 85 -18.25 1.12 -7.17
CA THR A 85 -17.18 0.58 -8.04
C THR A 85 -16.94 1.41 -9.30
N GLY A 86 -17.59 2.57 -9.41
CA GLY A 86 -17.50 3.45 -10.58
C GLY A 86 -18.47 3.09 -11.69
N THR A 87 -18.40 3.86 -12.76
CA THR A 87 -19.25 3.70 -13.96
C THR A 87 -18.49 3.21 -15.18
N ASP A 88 -17.17 3.08 -15.08
CA ASP A 88 -16.32 2.54 -16.15
C ASP A 88 -16.54 1.03 -16.30
N ALA A 89 -16.24 0.49 -17.48
CA ALA A 89 -16.34 -0.93 -17.80
C ALA A 89 -15.44 -1.79 -16.92
N ILE A 90 -14.37 -1.19 -16.42
CA ILE A 90 -13.40 -1.81 -15.54
C ILE A 90 -13.31 -1.08 -14.20
N ARG A 91 -12.86 -1.78 -13.18
CA ARG A 91 -12.66 -1.28 -11.82
C ARG A 91 -11.35 -1.80 -11.23
N VAL A 92 -10.96 -1.21 -10.12
CA VAL A 92 -9.94 -1.80 -9.25
C VAL A 92 -10.56 -2.88 -8.34
N ALA A 93 -9.76 -3.86 -7.94
CA ALA A 93 -10.11 -4.89 -6.97
C ALA A 93 -8.90 -5.27 -6.11
N MET A 94 -9.14 -6.05 -5.06
CA MET A 94 -8.08 -6.66 -4.25
C MET A 94 -8.38 -8.12 -3.96
N ILE A 95 -7.32 -8.93 -3.92
CA ILE A 95 -7.33 -10.28 -3.38
C ILE A 95 -6.25 -10.38 -2.31
N TYR A 96 -6.41 -11.28 -1.34
CA TYR A 96 -5.46 -11.45 -0.24
C TYR A 96 -5.45 -12.89 0.27
N LYS A 97 -4.40 -13.26 1.01
CA LYS A 97 -4.28 -14.55 1.70
C LYS A 97 -4.83 -14.46 3.13
N PRO A 98 -6.03 -15.02 3.44
CA PRO A 98 -6.61 -14.92 4.78
C PRO A 98 -5.83 -15.67 5.86
N ALA A 99 -4.97 -16.62 5.45
CA ALA A 99 -4.09 -17.35 6.35
C ALA A 99 -2.93 -16.47 6.90
N VAL A 100 -2.60 -15.37 6.24
CA VAL A 100 -1.50 -14.46 6.62
C VAL A 100 -2.04 -13.16 7.21
N LEU A 101 -3.14 -12.65 6.65
CA LEU A 101 -3.69 -11.34 6.98
C LEU A 101 -5.18 -11.43 7.32
N THR A 102 -5.58 -10.71 8.36
CA THR A 102 -6.99 -10.50 8.68
C THR A 102 -7.47 -9.17 8.09
N LEU A 103 -8.45 -9.22 7.19
CA LEU A 103 -9.14 -8.01 6.71
C LEU A 103 -9.84 -7.30 7.88
N GLN A 104 -9.65 -5.98 8.00
CA GLN A 104 -10.25 -5.13 9.03
C GLN A 104 -11.39 -4.31 8.41
N GLY A 105 -12.61 -4.50 8.90
CA GLY A 105 -13.78 -3.78 8.38
C GLY A 105 -14.13 -4.14 6.94
N GLY A 106 -14.89 -3.26 6.28
CA GLY A 106 -15.19 -3.35 4.85
C GLY A 106 -14.26 -2.47 4.02
N ALA A 107 -14.15 -2.76 2.72
CA ALA A 107 -13.41 -1.91 1.81
C ALA A 107 -14.08 -0.53 1.67
N LEU A 108 -13.26 0.50 1.49
CA LEU A 108 -13.69 1.87 1.23
C LEU A 108 -13.47 2.22 -0.24
N SER A 109 -14.23 3.18 -0.75
CA SER A 109 -14.06 3.74 -2.09
C SER A 109 -14.38 5.22 -2.12
N ASP A 110 -13.71 5.97 -2.99
CA ASP A 110 -14.02 7.38 -3.24
C ASP A 110 -14.76 7.55 -4.58
N GLY A 111 -16.10 7.54 -4.51
CA GLY A 111 -17.00 7.59 -5.65
C GLY A 111 -17.23 8.98 -6.27
N ASP A 112 -16.37 9.96 -5.99
CA ASP A 112 -16.47 11.27 -6.62
C ASP A 112 -16.29 11.21 -8.12
N ARG A 113 -16.97 12.13 -8.82
CA ARG A 113 -16.95 12.23 -10.29
C ARG A 113 -15.56 12.42 -10.90
N VAL A 114 -14.57 12.93 -10.15
CA VAL A 114 -13.19 13.01 -10.65
C VAL A 114 -12.57 11.62 -10.83
N ASN A 115 -13.08 10.60 -10.12
CA ASN A 115 -12.65 9.23 -10.22
C ASN A 115 -13.61 8.43 -11.11
N ASN A 116 -13.33 8.36 -12.41
CA ASN A 116 -14.06 7.45 -13.32
C ASN A 116 -13.95 5.98 -12.86
N ARG A 117 -12.79 5.62 -12.30
CA ARG A 117 -12.50 4.37 -11.59
C ARG A 117 -12.16 4.71 -10.14
N PRO A 118 -13.15 4.68 -9.23
CA PRO A 118 -12.96 4.99 -7.82
C PRO A 118 -11.79 4.19 -7.22
N PRO A 119 -10.86 4.83 -6.50
CA PRO A 119 -9.84 4.10 -5.78
C PRO A 119 -10.48 3.26 -4.68
N MET A 120 -9.90 2.10 -4.38
CA MET A 120 -10.39 1.14 -3.39
C MET A 120 -9.37 1.00 -2.28
N ALA A 121 -9.80 1.13 -1.03
CA ALA A 121 -8.95 0.94 0.14
C ALA A 121 -9.40 -0.25 0.98
N ALA A 122 -8.43 -1.01 1.50
CA ALA A 122 -8.66 -2.09 2.45
C ALA A 122 -7.56 -2.10 3.50
N THR A 123 -7.95 -2.33 4.76
CA THR A 123 -7.01 -2.41 5.88
C THR A 123 -6.79 -3.85 6.27
N PHE A 124 -5.53 -4.24 6.44
CA PHE A 124 -5.14 -5.58 6.84
C PHE A 124 -4.41 -5.53 8.17
N LYS A 125 -4.55 -6.62 8.94
CA LYS A 125 -3.82 -6.83 10.19
C LYS A 125 -3.01 -8.13 10.10
N ALA A 126 -1.71 -8.03 10.32
CA ALA A 126 -0.81 -9.18 10.41
C ALA A 126 -0.92 -9.87 11.79
N ALA A 127 -0.39 -11.10 11.88
CA ALA A 127 -0.44 -11.89 13.11
C ALA A 127 0.25 -11.21 14.31
N ASN A 128 1.27 -10.37 14.07
CA ASN A 128 1.94 -9.59 15.10
C ASN A 128 1.15 -8.34 15.56
N GLY A 129 -0.05 -8.12 15.02
CA GLY A 129 -0.90 -6.98 15.32
C GLY A 129 -0.63 -5.73 14.48
N GLY A 130 0.47 -5.71 13.70
CA GLY A 130 0.76 -4.65 12.74
C GLY A 130 -0.38 -4.47 11.74
N LYS A 131 -0.76 -3.23 11.49
CA LYS A 131 -1.81 -2.87 10.53
C LYS A 131 -1.22 -2.04 9.41
N PHE A 132 -1.84 -2.10 8.26
CA PHE A 132 -1.59 -1.20 7.15
C PHE A 132 -2.83 -1.17 6.25
N SER A 133 -2.98 -0.09 5.50
CA SER A 133 -4.02 0.01 4.48
C SER A 133 -3.39 0.03 3.09
N VAL A 134 -3.97 -0.72 2.16
CA VAL A 134 -3.63 -0.65 0.73
C VAL A 134 -4.71 0.15 0.04
N VAL A 135 -4.32 1.10 -0.79
CA VAL A 135 -5.21 1.90 -1.63
C VAL A 135 -4.84 1.64 -3.08
N VAL A 136 -5.68 0.89 -3.79
CA VAL A 136 -5.52 0.57 -5.22
C VAL A 136 -6.17 1.66 -6.05
N ASN A 137 -5.43 2.17 -7.02
CA ASN A 137 -5.83 3.27 -7.89
C ASN A 137 -5.73 2.85 -9.34
N HIS A 138 -6.56 3.45 -10.19
CA HIS A 138 -6.41 3.39 -11.64
C HIS A 138 -6.81 4.74 -12.22
N PHE A 139 -5.86 5.67 -12.25
CA PHE A 139 -6.11 7.04 -12.70
C PHE A 139 -6.45 7.10 -14.19
N LYS A 140 -6.94 8.25 -14.65
CA LYS A 140 -7.34 8.45 -16.03
C LYS A 140 -6.14 8.23 -16.98
N SER A 141 -6.35 7.41 -18.02
CA SER A 141 -5.31 7.14 -19.03
C SER A 141 -4.77 8.41 -19.70
N LYS A 142 -3.45 8.43 -19.93
CA LYS A 142 -2.71 9.46 -20.68
C LYS A 142 -3.11 9.52 -22.16
N GLY A 143 -3.63 8.40 -22.68
CA GLY A 143 -4.03 8.25 -24.07
C GLY A 143 -5.39 8.87 -24.40
N SER A 144 -5.69 8.90 -25.69
CA SER A 144 -6.98 9.29 -26.28
C SER A 144 -7.50 10.67 -25.84
N CYS A 145 -7.21 11.70 -26.64
CA CYS A 145 -7.66 13.08 -26.40
C CYS A 145 -9.12 13.35 -26.80
N GLY A 146 -9.86 12.34 -27.24
CA GLY A 146 -11.28 12.46 -27.59
C GLY A 146 -12.09 12.93 -26.37
N GLY A 147 -12.76 14.07 -26.48
CA GLY A 147 -13.51 14.68 -25.37
C GLY A 147 -12.67 15.45 -24.35
N ALA A 148 -11.35 15.55 -24.54
CA ALA A 148 -10.48 16.33 -23.67
C ALA A 148 -10.83 17.83 -23.71
N SER A 149 -11.07 18.40 -22.53
CA SER A 149 -11.41 19.81 -22.32
C SER A 149 -10.88 20.29 -20.98
N GLY A 150 -11.03 21.57 -20.64
CA GLY A 150 -10.69 22.05 -19.29
C GLY A 150 -9.22 21.89 -18.86
N GLY A 151 -8.29 21.87 -19.82
CA GLY A 151 -6.85 21.65 -19.54
C GLY A 151 -6.36 20.23 -19.79
N ASP A 152 -7.24 19.31 -20.21
CA ASP A 152 -6.88 17.91 -20.48
C ASP A 152 -6.41 17.64 -21.92
N ARG A 153 -6.37 18.66 -22.77
CA ARG A 153 -5.77 18.53 -24.11
C ARG A 153 -4.25 18.36 -23.96
N ASP A 154 -3.65 17.53 -24.81
CA ASP A 154 -2.21 17.30 -24.80
C ASP A 154 -1.48 18.60 -25.16
N PRO A 155 -0.68 19.18 -24.24
CA PRO A 155 0.07 20.39 -24.51
C PRO A 155 1.41 20.13 -25.22
N GLY A 156 1.75 18.87 -25.53
CA GLY A 156 3.01 18.49 -26.18
C GLY A 156 4.22 18.50 -25.22
N ASN A 157 3.99 18.36 -23.92
CA ASN A 157 5.04 18.35 -22.89
C ASN A 157 5.46 16.93 -22.46
N GLY A 158 5.00 15.89 -23.17
CA GLY A 158 5.27 14.48 -22.86
C GLY A 158 4.34 13.87 -21.80
N GLN A 159 3.51 14.67 -21.12
CA GLN A 159 2.57 14.14 -20.13
C GLN A 159 1.30 13.57 -20.77
N GLY A 160 1.05 13.84 -22.06
CA GLY A 160 -0.13 13.36 -22.78
C GLY A 160 -1.42 14.04 -22.35
N CYS A 161 -2.55 13.50 -22.81
CA CYS A 161 -3.86 14.00 -22.44
C CYS A 161 -4.21 13.70 -20.97
N TRP A 162 -5.22 14.40 -20.47
CA TRP A 162 -5.80 14.17 -19.15
C TRP A 162 -4.88 14.42 -17.94
N ASP A 163 -3.78 15.17 -18.09
CA ASP A 163 -2.88 15.49 -16.98
C ASP A 163 -3.59 16.31 -15.87
N THR A 164 -4.45 17.26 -16.26
CA THR A 164 -5.22 18.06 -15.30
C THR A 164 -6.17 17.16 -14.49
N THR A 165 -6.87 16.23 -15.14
CA THR A 165 -7.72 15.26 -14.47
C THR A 165 -6.91 14.35 -13.53
N ARG A 166 -5.77 13.81 -13.97
CA ARG A 166 -4.90 12.97 -13.11
C ARG A 166 -4.37 13.75 -11.90
N LEU A 167 -3.99 15.02 -12.08
CA LEU A 167 -3.61 15.90 -10.98
C LEU A 167 -4.77 16.10 -9.99
N ASN A 168 -5.99 16.33 -10.48
CA ASN A 168 -7.17 16.46 -9.61
C ASN A 168 -7.47 15.15 -8.85
N GLN A 169 -7.26 13.99 -9.48
CA GLN A 169 -7.36 12.67 -8.82
C GLN A 169 -6.32 12.54 -7.70
N ALA A 170 -5.06 12.89 -7.96
CA ALA A 170 -3.99 12.90 -6.96
C ALA A 170 -4.29 13.85 -5.79
N GLN A 171 -4.80 15.04 -6.08
CA GLN A 171 -5.19 16.03 -5.08
C GLN A 171 -6.34 15.53 -4.21
N ARG A 172 -7.36 14.92 -4.81
CA ARG A 172 -8.47 14.35 -4.07
C ARG A 172 -8.04 13.16 -3.22
N LEU A 173 -7.16 12.30 -3.75
CA LEU A 173 -6.58 11.18 -3.03
C LEU A 173 -5.95 11.67 -1.72
N THR A 174 -5.05 12.67 -1.76
CA THR A 174 -4.34 13.12 -0.56
C THR A 174 -5.17 14.01 0.36
N SER A 175 -6.04 14.87 -0.18
CA SER A 175 -6.82 15.82 0.63
C SER A 175 -8.09 15.23 1.24
N TYR A 176 -8.65 14.18 0.64
CA TYR A 176 -9.92 13.60 1.07
C TYR A 176 -9.80 12.11 1.40
N PHE A 177 -9.37 11.27 0.45
CA PHE A 177 -9.54 9.83 0.61
C PHE A 177 -8.54 9.21 1.59
N LEU A 178 -7.24 9.54 1.52
CA LEU A 178 -6.26 9.02 2.48
C LEU A 178 -6.59 9.38 3.94
N PRO A 179 -6.99 10.62 4.29
CA PRO A 179 -7.48 10.94 5.63
C PRO A 179 -8.67 10.07 6.09
N GLN A 180 -9.62 9.77 5.22
CA GLN A 180 -10.76 8.89 5.54
C GLN A 180 -10.29 7.45 5.80
N VAL A 181 -9.34 6.95 5.01
CA VAL A 181 -8.76 5.61 5.20
C VAL A 181 -8.05 5.52 6.55
N VAL A 182 -7.20 6.49 6.88
CA VAL A 182 -6.49 6.55 8.17
C VAL A 182 -7.47 6.66 9.35
N GLN A 183 -8.52 7.45 9.21
CA GLN A 183 -9.55 7.58 10.24
C GLN A 183 -10.29 6.25 10.48
N ALA A 184 -10.65 5.54 9.41
CA ALA A 184 -11.37 4.28 9.49
C ALA A 184 -10.50 3.11 10.01
N SER A 185 -9.22 3.07 9.63
CA SER A 185 -8.27 2.05 10.08
C SER A 185 -7.80 2.26 11.52
N GLY A 186 -7.78 3.53 11.97
CA GLY A 186 -7.10 3.96 13.19
C GLY A 186 -5.58 3.82 13.10
N ASP A 187 -5.03 3.77 11.88
CA ASP A 187 -3.64 3.48 11.59
C ASP A 187 -3.12 4.34 10.42
N PRO A 188 -1.99 5.05 10.57
CA PRO A 188 -1.46 5.97 9.56
C PRO A 188 -0.69 5.28 8.42
N ASP A 189 -0.46 3.97 8.51
CA ASP A 189 0.32 3.23 7.55
C ASP A 189 -0.51 2.93 6.30
N VAL A 190 -0.24 3.67 5.22
CA VAL A 190 -0.97 3.56 3.97
C VAL A 190 -0.01 3.39 2.80
N LEU A 191 -0.29 2.36 1.99
CA LEU A 191 0.37 2.09 0.72
C LEU A 191 -0.59 2.43 -0.43
N VAL A 192 -0.26 3.43 -1.23
CA VAL A 192 -0.92 3.73 -2.50
C VAL A 192 -0.24 2.92 -3.59
N ILE A 193 -1.01 2.06 -4.26
CA ILE A 193 -0.53 1.27 -5.40
C ILE A 193 -1.45 1.43 -6.61
N GLY A 194 -0.93 1.03 -7.77
CA GLY A 194 -1.68 0.83 -9.00
C GLY A 194 -1.23 1.72 -10.14
N ASP A 195 -1.94 1.64 -11.25
CA ASP A 195 -1.67 2.41 -12.45
C ASP A 195 -2.16 3.86 -12.27
N LEU A 196 -1.21 4.75 -11.99
CA LEU A 196 -1.49 6.18 -11.85
C LEU A 196 -1.45 6.90 -13.19
N ASN A 197 -1.19 6.17 -14.29
CA ASN A 197 -1.10 6.67 -15.64
C ASN A 197 -0.22 7.92 -15.70
N ALA A 198 0.93 7.90 -15.02
CA ALA A 198 1.83 9.02 -14.97
C ALA A 198 3.25 8.56 -14.69
N TYR A 199 4.24 9.13 -15.39
CA TYR A 199 5.64 8.88 -15.08
C TYR A 199 6.05 9.55 -13.76
N ALA A 200 7.16 9.08 -13.19
CA ALA A 200 7.74 9.49 -11.91
C ALA A 200 7.70 10.99 -11.56
N PHE A 201 7.91 11.86 -12.56
CA PHE A 201 8.07 13.30 -12.39
C PHE A 201 6.95 14.11 -13.03
N GLU A 202 5.83 13.46 -13.35
CA GLU A 202 4.64 14.14 -13.86
C GLU A 202 3.81 14.77 -12.73
N SER A 203 2.93 15.69 -13.13
CA SER A 203 2.10 16.50 -12.24
C SER A 203 1.46 15.71 -11.09
N PRO A 204 0.75 14.57 -11.31
CA PRO A 204 0.14 13.82 -10.20
C PRO A 204 1.17 13.24 -9.24
N ILE A 205 2.30 12.70 -9.71
CA ILE A 205 3.29 12.06 -8.83
C ILE A 205 4.09 13.09 -8.05
N ASN A 206 4.41 14.23 -8.67
CA ASN A 206 5.00 15.38 -7.97
C ASN A 206 4.07 15.88 -6.86
N HIS A 207 2.75 15.92 -7.10
CA HIS A 207 1.78 16.29 -6.06
C HIS A 207 1.74 15.28 -4.90
N LEU A 208 1.70 13.98 -5.20
CA LEU A 208 1.69 12.93 -4.16
C LEU A 208 2.96 12.98 -3.29
N THR A 209 4.13 13.11 -3.91
CA THR A 209 5.41 13.18 -3.20
C THR A 209 5.57 14.49 -2.41
N ALA A 210 5.13 15.63 -2.97
CA ALA A 210 5.08 16.90 -2.25
C ALA A 210 4.10 16.88 -1.06
N SER A 211 3.08 16.02 -1.11
CA SER A 211 2.15 15.76 0.00
C SER A 211 2.71 14.82 1.07
N GLY A 212 3.99 14.42 0.98
CA GLY A 212 4.69 13.61 1.97
C GLY A 212 4.65 12.10 1.73
N MET A 213 4.14 11.65 0.58
CA MET A 213 4.25 10.25 0.18
C MET A 213 5.66 9.94 -0.33
N VAL A 214 6.18 8.76 0.00
CA VAL A 214 7.50 8.31 -0.42
C VAL A 214 7.36 7.29 -1.54
N ASN A 215 7.91 7.60 -2.71
CA ASN A 215 7.93 6.70 -3.86
C ASN A 215 8.94 5.56 -3.61
N GLN A 216 8.44 4.32 -3.56
CA GLN A 216 9.26 3.15 -3.23
C GLN A 216 10.06 2.63 -4.42
N ILE A 217 9.59 2.84 -5.66
CA ILE A 217 10.34 2.51 -6.88
C ILE A 217 11.57 3.41 -7.01
N GLU A 218 11.41 4.72 -6.76
CA GLU A 218 12.53 5.67 -6.67
C GLU A 218 13.55 5.30 -5.60
N ARG A 219 13.08 4.73 -4.47
CA ARG A 219 13.92 4.38 -3.34
C ARG A 219 14.70 3.07 -3.56
N PHE A 220 14.07 2.06 -4.16
CA PHE A 220 14.63 0.70 -4.22
C PHE A 220 15.07 0.26 -5.62
N VAL A 221 14.41 0.72 -6.68
CA VAL A 221 14.71 0.29 -8.06
C VAL A 221 15.65 1.27 -8.75
N ARG A 222 15.32 2.57 -8.76
CA ARG A 222 16.13 3.59 -9.47
C ARG A 222 17.62 3.59 -9.12
N PRO A 223 18.04 3.38 -7.85
CA PRO A 223 19.48 3.32 -7.53
C PRO A 223 20.21 2.13 -8.14
N ALA A 224 19.48 1.08 -8.55
CA ALA A 224 20.02 -0.15 -9.11
C ALA A 224 19.80 -0.30 -10.62
N GLY A 225 18.94 0.51 -11.23
CA GLY A 225 18.63 0.44 -12.66
C GLY A 225 17.60 1.48 -13.11
N MET A 226 17.23 1.44 -14.38
CA MET A 226 16.12 2.25 -14.88
C MET A 226 14.80 1.59 -14.44
N PRO A 227 13.92 2.27 -13.69
CA PRO A 227 12.62 1.72 -13.34
C PRO A 227 11.66 1.81 -14.53
N TYR A 228 10.93 0.73 -14.80
CA TYR A 228 9.88 0.68 -15.80
C TYR A 228 8.91 -0.46 -15.52
N SER A 229 7.64 -0.20 -15.80
CA SER A 229 6.57 -1.19 -15.71
C SER A 229 5.78 -1.30 -17.02
N TYR A 230 6.06 -0.42 -17.98
CA TYR A 230 5.25 -0.26 -19.18
C TYR A 230 6.05 0.41 -20.30
N VAL A 231 5.72 0.08 -21.55
CA VAL A 231 6.26 0.74 -22.74
C VAL A 231 5.14 1.49 -23.45
N PHE A 232 5.17 2.83 -23.39
CA PHE A 232 4.19 3.69 -24.02
C PHE A 232 4.78 4.37 -25.26
N ASP A 233 4.22 4.11 -26.45
CA ASP A 233 4.69 4.68 -27.73
C ASP A 233 6.22 4.56 -27.91
N GLY A 234 6.78 3.41 -27.54
CA GLY A 234 8.21 3.12 -27.62
C GLY A 234 9.07 3.72 -26.50
N THR A 235 8.46 4.40 -25.52
CA THR A 235 9.14 4.92 -24.34
C THR A 235 8.93 4.00 -23.14
N ALA A 236 10.02 3.44 -22.61
CA ALA A 236 10.00 2.67 -21.38
C ALA A 236 10.00 3.59 -20.15
N GLY A 237 9.10 3.31 -19.21
CA GLY A 237 9.05 3.94 -17.89
C GLY A 237 7.98 3.26 -17.03
N TYR A 238 7.74 3.77 -15.83
CA TYR A 238 6.75 3.17 -14.94
C TYR A 238 5.53 4.07 -14.79
N LEU A 239 4.36 3.48 -15.00
CA LEU A 239 3.05 4.08 -14.75
C LEU A 239 2.37 3.45 -13.53
N ASP A 240 2.86 2.27 -13.11
CA ASP A 240 2.44 1.55 -11.93
C ASP A 240 3.30 1.99 -10.75
N HIS A 241 2.66 2.53 -9.72
CA HIS A 241 3.37 3.10 -8.59
C HIS A 241 3.19 2.28 -7.32
N ALA A 242 4.16 2.44 -6.42
CA ALA A 242 4.03 2.14 -5.00
C ALA A 242 4.52 3.35 -4.19
N LEU A 243 3.59 4.07 -3.55
CA LEU A 243 3.90 5.21 -2.68
C LEU A 243 3.43 4.93 -1.25
N ALA A 244 4.33 5.05 -0.29
CA ALA A 244 4.03 4.82 1.13
C ALA A 244 3.88 6.14 1.89
N THR A 245 3.00 6.20 2.88
CA THR A 245 3.04 7.27 3.88
C THR A 245 4.37 7.25 4.63
N ALA A 246 4.77 8.39 5.21
CA ALA A 246 6.03 8.48 5.95
C ALA A 246 6.17 7.44 7.08
N SER A 247 5.06 7.06 7.72
CA SER A 247 5.02 6.04 8.76
C SER A 247 5.23 4.63 8.20
N LEU A 248 4.54 4.27 7.11
CA LEU A 248 4.72 2.97 6.47
C LEU A 248 6.08 2.85 5.79
N ASN A 249 6.64 3.94 5.27
CA ASN A 249 7.95 3.94 4.61
C ASN A 249 9.07 3.33 5.48
N GLN A 250 9.01 3.52 6.80
CA GLN A 250 9.97 2.92 7.75
C GLN A 250 9.83 1.40 7.88
N GLN A 251 8.71 0.85 7.41
CA GLN A 251 8.37 -0.57 7.44
C GLN A 251 8.46 -1.20 6.05
N VAL A 252 8.79 -0.44 5.00
CA VAL A 252 9.07 -1.01 3.67
C VAL A 252 10.48 -1.60 3.67
N ALA A 253 10.57 -2.91 3.46
CA ALA A 253 11.81 -3.66 3.38
C ALA A 253 12.40 -3.67 1.95
N GLY A 254 11.57 -3.55 0.92
CA GLY A 254 12.00 -3.49 -0.46
C GLY A 254 10.85 -3.25 -1.43
N ALA A 255 11.18 -2.85 -2.65
CA ALA A 255 10.26 -2.82 -3.78
C ALA A 255 10.99 -3.26 -5.06
N ALA A 256 10.28 -3.92 -5.96
CA ALA A 256 10.79 -4.37 -7.25
C ALA A 256 9.68 -4.36 -8.30
N GLU A 257 10.07 -4.22 -9.57
CA GLU A 257 9.22 -4.50 -10.72
C GLU A 257 9.53 -5.94 -11.15
N TRP A 258 8.51 -6.79 -11.30
CA TRP A 258 8.72 -8.12 -11.87
C TRP A 258 8.57 -8.02 -13.39
N HIS A 259 9.70 -7.96 -14.09
CA HIS A 259 9.72 -7.90 -15.55
C HIS A 259 9.32 -9.24 -16.18
N ASN A 260 8.02 -9.43 -16.36
CA ASN A 260 7.43 -10.59 -17.04
C ASN A 260 6.49 -10.21 -18.19
N ASN A 261 6.24 -8.92 -18.42
CA ASN A 261 5.20 -8.44 -19.32
C ASN A 261 5.69 -7.36 -20.27
N ALA A 262 6.26 -6.27 -19.76
CA ALA A 262 6.53 -5.07 -20.56
C ALA A 262 7.56 -5.30 -21.68
N ASP A 263 8.54 -6.18 -21.43
CA ASP A 263 9.57 -6.55 -22.40
C ASP A 263 9.13 -7.68 -23.36
N GLU A 264 8.03 -8.37 -23.05
CA GLU A 264 7.56 -9.49 -23.85
C GLU A 264 6.82 -8.98 -25.10
N PRO A 265 7.04 -9.59 -26.27
CA PRO A 265 6.37 -9.17 -27.50
C PRO A 265 4.86 -9.41 -27.40
N GLU A 266 4.09 -8.47 -27.97
CA GLU A 266 2.62 -8.52 -28.01
C GLU A 266 2.11 -9.84 -28.60
N THR A 267 2.84 -10.45 -29.53
CA THR A 267 2.43 -11.71 -30.17
C THR A 267 2.33 -12.90 -29.20
N LEU A 268 2.93 -12.82 -28.00
CA LEU A 268 2.78 -13.86 -26.96
C LEU A 268 1.52 -13.71 -26.12
N ASP A 269 0.73 -12.66 -26.36
CA ASP A 269 -0.54 -12.46 -25.67
C ASP A 269 -1.57 -13.53 -26.04
N TYR A 270 -2.78 -13.37 -25.48
CA TYR A 270 -3.83 -14.36 -25.59
C TYR A 270 -4.60 -14.33 -26.93
N ASN A 271 -4.37 -13.32 -27.79
CA ASN A 271 -5.19 -13.07 -28.97
C ASN A 271 -4.98 -14.14 -30.06
N LEU A 272 -6.04 -14.43 -30.81
CA LEU A 272 -6.00 -15.39 -31.91
C LEU A 272 -6.01 -14.66 -33.26
N GLY A 273 -5.12 -15.07 -34.17
CA GLY A 273 -5.12 -14.60 -35.56
C GLY A 273 -4.28 -13.37 -35.84
N ASP A 274 -3.59 -12.83 -34.84
CA ASP A 274 -2.68 -11.68 -34.98
C ASP A 274 -1.40 -12.00 -35.77
N THR A 275 -1.04 -13.29 -35.82
CA THR A 275 0.16 -13.77 -36.51
C THR A 275 -0.11 -15.04 -37.31
N VAL A 276 0.75 -15.32 -38.29
CA VAL A 276 0.68 -16.55 -39.10
C VAL A 276 1.03 -17.80 -38.27
N GLN A 277 1.95 -17.66 -37.31
CA GLN A 277 2.31 -18.70 -36.35
C GLN A 277 1.95 -18.19 -34.96
N ASP A 278 0.94 -18.79 -34.35
CA ASP A 278 0.48 -18.50 -32.99
C ASP A 278 1.57 -18.86 -31.97
N PRO A 279 2.31 -17.89 -31.41
CA PRO A 279 3.42 -18.15 -30.51
C PRO A 279 2.96 -18.15 -29.04
N TYR A 280 1.64 -18.14 -28.78
CA TYR A 280 1.07 -18.23 -27.45
C TYR A 280 1.67 -19.39 -26.64
N HIS A 281 1.98 -19.09 -25.38
CA HIS A 281 2.42 -20.08 -24.42
C HIS A 281 1.72 -19.87 -23.08
N GLU A 282 1.28 -20.97 -22.48
CA GLU A 282 0.69 -20.96 -21.15
C GLU A 282 1.77 -20.74 -20.08
N GLY A 283 1.88 -19.50 -19.59
CA GLY A 283 2.86 -19.13 -18.56
C GLY A 283 2.57 -17.77 -17.95
N ALA A 284 3.45 -17.32 -17.06
CA ALA A 284 3.32 -16.03 -16.40
C ALA A 284 3.72 -14.83 -17.27
N TYR A 285 4.31 -15.08 -18.44
CA TYR A 285 4.86 -14.06 -19.31
C TYR A 285 3.80 -13.52 -20.26
N ARG A 286 3.83 -12.21 -20.54
CA ARG A 286 2.85 -11.48 -21.35
C ARG A 286 1.39 -11.72 -20.92
N ALA A 287 1.16 -11.91 -19.62
CA ALA A 287 -0.17 -11.97 -19.04
C ALA A 287 -0.87 -10.60 -19.02
N SER A 288 -0.07 -9.54 -19.15
CA SER A 288 -0.45 -8.13 -19.19
C SER A 288 0.53 -7.39 -20.09
N ASP A 289 0.21 -6.16 -20.45
CA ASP A 289 1.13 -5.17 -20.99
C ASP A 289 1.91 -4.41 -19.89
N HIS A 290 1.49 -4.57 -18.63
CA HIS A 290 2.14 -3.99 -17.45
C HIS A 290 2.90 -5.03 -16.61
N ASP A 291 4.10 -4.69 -16.14
CA ASP A 291 4.83 -5.45 -15.13
C ASP A 291 4.25 -5.22 -13.71
N PRO A 292 4.07 -6.26 -12.89
CA PRO A 292 3.65 -6.10 -11.50
C PRO A 292 4.71 -5.39 -10.65
N VAL A 293 4.27 -4.42 -9.84
CA VAL A 293 5.08 -3.82 -8.77
C VAL A 293 4.90 -4.62 -7.49
N VAL A 294 6.00 -5.10 -6.92
CA VAL A 294 6.04 -5.89 -5.69
C VAL A 294 6.65 -5.07 -4.56
N VAL A 295 5.99 -5.03 -3.41
CA VAL A 295 6.46 -4.32 -2.22
C VAL A 295 6.51 -5.28 -1.04
N SER A 296 7.67 -5.37 -0.40
CA SER A 296 7.88 -6.18 0.79
C SER A 296 7.78 -5.32 2.04
N LEU A 297 6.91 -5.70 2.98
CA LEU A 297 6.69 -4.98 4.24
C LEU A 297 7.23 -5.80 5.41
N ASN A 298 7.91 -5.11 6.33
CA ASN A 298 8.27 -5.62 7.65
C ASN A 298 7.49 -4.83 8.71
N LEU A 299 6.24 -5.25 8.93
CA LEU A 299 5.30 -4.52 9.76
C LEU A 299 5.68 -4.58 11.23
N SER A 300 5.72 -3.41 11.87
CA SER A 300 5.91 -3.28 13.31
C SER A 300 4.58 -3.50 14.04
N ALA A 301 4.63 -4.18 15.18
CA ALA A 301 3.46 -4.26 16.05
C ALA A 301 3.11 -2.85 16.57
N PRO A 302 1.81 -2.50 16.68
CA PRO A 302 1.42 -1.20 17.22
C PRO A 302 1.84 -1.10 18.68
N THR A 303 2.34 0.07 19.08
CA THR A 303 2.62 0.34 20.49
C THR A 303 1.32 0.67 21.23
N VAL A 304 1.10 0.00 22.36
CA VAL A 304 -0.05 0.27 23.23
C VAL A 304 0.40 1.14 24.40
N ASP A 305 -0.28 2.26 24.63
CA ASP A 305 -0.07 3.05 25.84
C ASP A 305 -0.67 2.35 27.05
N VAL A 306 0.21 1.87 27.94
CA VAL A 306 -0.15 1.17 29.17
C VAL A 306 0.02 2.05 30.42
N THR A 307 0.21 3.36 30.26
CA THR A 307 0.45 4.30 31.37
C THR A 307 -0.63 4.21 32.45
N ALA A 308 -1.90 4.09 32.06
CA ALA A 308 -3.02 3.94 32.99
C ALA A 308 -3.04 2.59 33.74
N SER A 309 -2.30 1.59 33.24
CA SER A 309 -2.20 0.26 33.84
C SER A 309 -1.02 0.12 34.81
N VAL A 310 -0.23 1.18 35.01
CA VAL A 310 0.94 1.17 35.89
C VAL A 310 0.92 2.31 36.90
N LYS A 311 1.33 2.02 38.13
CA LYS A 311 1.74 3.05 39.08
C LYS A 311 3.18 3.44 38.78
N ILE A 312 3.42 4.73 38.54
CA ILE A 312 4.75 5.28 38.26
C ILE A 312 5.28 6.00 39.50
N VAL A 313 6.46 5.63 39.97
CA VAL A 313 7.17 6.28 41.08
C VAL A 313 8.53 6.76 40.59
N ARG A 314 8.81 8.06 40.71
CA ARG A 314 10.07 8.68 40.27
C ARG A 314 10.92 9.04 41.49
N SER A 315 12.22 8.76 41.45
CA SER A 315 13.14 9.32 42.43
C SER A 315 13.47 10.77 42.12
N GLY A 316 14.11 11.47 43.07
CA GLY A 316 14.83 12.69 42.74
C GLY A 316 15.98 12.42 41.76
N VAL A 317 16.38 13.45 41.02
CA VAL A 317 17.51 13.40 40.09
C VAL A 317 18.74 13.98 40.79
N SER A 318 19.85 13.25 40.77
CA SER A 318 21.11 13.67 41.39
C SER A 318 22.18 13.98 40.35
N LEU A 319 22.98 15.03 40.58
CA LEU A 319 24.08 15.40 39.71
C LEU A 319 25.34 14.59 40.06
N ASN A 320 25.84 13.82 39.11
CA ASN A 320 27.19 13.29 39.16
C ASN A 320 28.18 14.39 38.71
N ARG A 321 28.89 14.99 39.66
CA ARG A 321 29.81 16.12 39.39
C ARG A 321 31.02 15.76 38.53
N ALA A 322 31.43 14.49 38.51
CA ALA A 322 32.57 14.06 37.69
C ALA A 322 32.21 13.98 36.21
N THR A 323 30.97 13.58 35.90
CA THR A 323 30.49 13.40 34.51
C THR A 323 29.62 14.54 34.02
N GLY A 324 29.13 15.39 34.92
CA GLY A 324 28.15 16.44 34.61
C GLY A 324 26.75 15.93 34.29
N LYS A 325 26.47 14.64 34.56
CA LYS A 325 25.20 13.99 34.21
C LYS A 325 24.24 13.95 35.39
N TYR A 326 22.95 14.07 35.10
CA TYR A 326 21.89 13.92 36.10
C TYR A 326 21.32 12.52 36.03
N SER A 327 21.21 11.81 37.16
CA SER A 327 20.70 10.44 37.21
C SER A 327 19.57 10.28 38.23
N GLY A 328 18.58 9.48 37.86
CA GLY A 328 17.42 9.15 38.70
C GLY A 328 16.89 7.76 38.35
N THR A 329 15.86 7.31 39.05
CA THR A 329 15.18 6.04 38.79
C THR A 329 13.69 6.26 38.62
N VAL A 330 13.07 5.43 37.79
CA VAL A 330 11.63 5.37 37.60
C VAL A 330 11.20 3.93 37.81
N SER A 331 10.25 3.72 38.72
CA SER A 331 9.67 2.41 39.02
C SER A 331 8.24 2.34 38.48
N PHE A 332 7.92 1.22 37.85
CA PHE A 332 6.62 0.91 37.27
C PHE A 332 6.06 -0.32 37.95
N THR A 333 4.91 -0.19 38.61
CA THR A 333 4.18 -1.33 39.17
C THR A 333 2.94 -1.59 38.33
N ASN A 334 2.77 -2.79 37.78
CA ASN A 334 1.52 -3.14 37.08
C ASN A 334 0.36 -3.20 38.09
N THR A 335 -0.59 -2.28 37.95
CA THR A 335 -1.77 -2.19 38.81
C THR A 335 -3.01 -2.82 38.19
N SER A 336 -2.90 -3.33 36.95
CA SER A 336 -3.99 -4.05 36.29
C SER A 336 -4.07 -5.51 36.77
N GLY A 337 -5.21 -6.15 36.48
CA GLY A 337 -5.42 -7.58 36.76
C GLY A 337 -4.82 -8.52 35.70
N VAL A 338 -4.16 -7.98 34.66
CA VAL A 338 -3.61 -8.76 33.53
C VAL A 338 -2.12 -8.48 33.35
N ALA A 339 -1.38 -9.45 32.82
CA ALA A 339 0.03 -9.24 32.51
C ALA A 339 0.16 -8.26 31.34
N LEU A 340 1.07 -7.28 31.48
CA LEU A 340 1.45 -6.40 30.38
C LEU A 340 2.50 -7.11 29.53
N ALA A 341 2.18 -7.40 28.27
CA ALA A 341 3.13 -7.97 27.33
C ALA A 341 4.22 -6.95 26.99
N GLY A 342 5.48 -7.40 26.96
CA GLY A 342 6.61 -6.57 26.56
C GLY A 342 7.05 -6.82 25.11
N PRO A 343 8.11 -6.13 24.67
CA PRO A 343 8.93 -5.20 25.46
C PRO A 343 8.15 -3.95 25.89
N LEU A 344 8.38 -3.48 27.12
CA LEU A 344 7.79 -2.25 27.64
C LEU A 344 8.80 -1.11 27.53
N HIS A 345 8.34 0.09 27.19
CA HIS A 345 9.21 1.26 27.02
C HIS A 345 8.75 2.43 27.89
N LEU A 346 9.70 3.03 28.62
CA LEU A 346 9.53 4.36 29.19
C LEU A 346 9.84 5.38 28.09
N ARG A 347 8.79 5.95 27.49
CA ARG A 347 8.91 7.03 26.51
C ARG A 347 8.82 8.38 27.21
N LEU A 348 9.80 9.26 26.98
CA LEU A 348 9.88 10.58 27.62
C LEU A 348 9.46 11.66 26.63
N GLU A 349 8.22 12.13 26.77
CA GLU A 349 7.71 13.27 26.00
C GLU A 349 8.06 14.60 26.66
N GLY A 350 8.31 15.62 25.85
CA GLY A 350 8.43 17.01 26.34
C GLY A 350 9.67 17.31 27.17
N LEU A 351 10.80 16.62 26.93
CA LEU A 351 12.08 17.01 27.55
C LEU A 351 12.39 18.47 27.21
N SER A 352 12.80 19.24 28.23
CA SER A 352 13.20 20.64 28.08
C SER A 352 14.28 20.80 27.01
N SER A 353 14.23 21.90 26.27
CA SER A 353 15.23 22.20 25.23
C SER A 353 16.66 22.12 25.79
N GLY A 354 17.53 21.37 25.12
CA GLY A 354 18.89 21.12 25.55
C GLY A 354 19.06 19.97 26.56
N VAL A 355 17.99 19.31 27.00
CA VAL A 355 18.05 18.09 27.82
C VAL A 355 18.00 16.84 26.93
N THR A 356 18.95 15.93 27.11
CA THR A 356 19.03 14.66 26.38
C THR A 356 18.94 13.47 27.32
N LEU A 357 18.22 12.41 26.92
CA LEU A 357 18.29 11.11 27.58
C LEU A 357 19.48 10.34 27.02
N ASP A 358 20.59 10.32 27.78
CA ASP A 358 21.87 9.83 27.31
C ASP A 358 21.92 8.30 27.24
N ASN A 359 21.21 7.61 28.14
CA ASN A 359 21.16 6.16 28.17
C ASN A 359 19.97 5.57 27.38
N LYS A 360 19.34 6.35 26.49
CA LYS A 360 18.18 5.91 25.70
C LYS A 360 18.45 4.60 24.95
N SER A 361 17.45 3.75 24.88
CA SER A 361 17.46 2.54 24.04
C SER A 361 17.14 2.87 22.57
N GLY A 362 16.36 3.92 22.34
CA GLY A 362 15.99 4.36 20.99
C GLY A 362 15.17 5.66 21.01
N GLY A 363 14.47 5.93 19.92
CA GLY A 363 13.51 7.03 19.82
C GLY A 363 12.26 6.61 19.05
N GLN A 364 11.12 7.18 19.42
CA GLN A 364 9.82 6.95 18.77
C GLN A 364 9.07 8.28 18.66
N GLY A 365 8.74 8.70 17.43
CA GLY A 365 8.06 9.98 17.18
C GLY A 365 8.86 11.18 17.70
N GLY A 366 10.19 11.16 17.57
CA GLY A 366 11.09 12.19 18.08
C GLY A 366 11.37 12.14 19.59
N ALA A 367 10.58 11.41 20.38
CA ALA A 367 10.80 11.24 21.81
C ALA A 367 11.78 10.10 22.10
N PRO A 368 12.79 10.28 22.98
CA PRO A 368 13.64 9.19 23.40
C PRO A 368 12.88 8.21 24.31
N TYR A 369 13.27 6.94 24.26
CA TYR A 369 12.73 5.93 25.18
C TYR A 369 13.82 5.06 25.81
N LEU A 370 13.49 4.45 26.94
CA LEU A 370 14.24 3.36 27.58
C LEU A 370 13.42 2.08 27.55
N THR A 371 14.01 0.98 27.10
CA THR A 371 13.40 -0.35 27.24
C THR A 371 13.51 -0.81 28.68
N LEU A 372 12.37 -1.16 29.29
CA LEU A 372 12.32 -1.75 30.61
C LEU A 372 12.96 -3.15 30.56
N PRO A 373 13.72 -3.56 31.59
CA PRO A 373 14.27 -4.90 31.64
C PRO A 373 13.14 -5.94 31.79
N GLY A 374 13.26 -7.06 31.06
CA GLY A 374 12.26 -8.13 31.02
C GLY A 374 11.34 -8.09 29.80
N GLY A 375 10.65 -9.20 29.52
CA GLY A 375 9.75 -9.36 28.37
C GLY A 375 8.29 -8.96 28.62
N GLY A 376 7.99 -8.31 29.75
CA GLY A 376 6.64 -7.94 30.19
C GLY A 376 6.59 -7.68 31.70
N LEU A 377 5.40 -7.36 32.23
CA LEU A 377 5.18 -7.05 33.65
C LEU A 377 3.90 -7.72 34.17
N ALA A 378 4.05 -8.73 35.03
CA ALA A 378 2.92 -9.46 35.62
C ALA A 378 2.09 -8.57 36.58
N PRO A 379 0.82 -8.90 36.87
CA PRO A 379 0.01 -8.17 37.84
C PRO A 379 0.72 -8.00 39.19
N GLY A 380 0.78 -6.77 39.72
CA GLY A 380 1.45 -6.43 40.97
C GLY A 380 2.99 -6.39 40.91
N ALA A 381 3.61 -6.87 39.83
CA ALA A 381 5.07 -6.82 39.68
C ALA A 381 5.57 -5.39 39.49
N THR A 382 6.78 -5.12 40.00
CA THR A 382 7.46 -3.83 39.85
C THR A 382 8.77 -3.98 39.09
N VAL A 383 9.03 -3.06 38.18
CA VAL A 383 10.31 -2.93 37.49
C VAL A 383 10.85 -1.50 37.64
N THR A 384 12.15 -1.37 37.86
CA THR A 384 12.81 -0.06 38.03
C THR A 384 13.86 0.12 36.95
N VAL A 385 13.87 1.30 36.32
CA VAL A 385 14.87 1.71 35.33
C VAL A 385 15.61 2.95 35.80
N THR A 386 16.87 3.06 35.43
CA THR A 386 17.68 4.26 35.67
C THR A 386 17.58 5.19 34.46
N THR A 387 17.36 6.48 34.69
CA THR A 387 17.41 7.53 33.67
C THR A 387 18.68 8.35 33.85
N VAL A 388 19.43 8.59 32.77
CA VAL A 388 20.63 9.43 32.77
C VAL A 388 20.46 10.56 31.76
N PHE A 389 20.60 11.80 32.21
CA PHE A 389 20.36 12.99 31.41
C PHE A 389 21.62 13.84 31.21
N GLY A 390 21.83 14.29 29.97
CA GLY A 390 22.65 15.43 29.63
C GLY A 390 21.83 16.71 29.78
N ASN A 391 22.34 17.71 30.52
CA ASN A 391 21.64 18.97 30.75
C ASN A 391 22.65 20.13 30.95
N PRO A 392 23.35 20.55 29.87
CA PRO A 392 24.40 21.58 29.96
C PRO A 392 23.85 22.94 30.37
N ALA A 393 22.61 23.26 30.00
CA ALA A 393 21.95 24.52 30.33
C ALA A 393 21.38 24.54 31.77
N LYS A 394 21.45 23.42 32.50
CA LYS A 394 20.84 23.24 33.84
C LYS A 394 19.35 23.60 33.85
N ALA A 395 18.65 23.28 32.76
CA ALA A 395 17.21 23.45 32.64
C ALA A 395 16.46 22.46 33.55
N ALA A 396 15.16 22.67 33.75
CA ALA A 396 14.33 21.69 34.45
C ALA A 396 14.29 20.36 33.67
N ILE A 397 14.40 19.23 34.37
CA ILE A 397 14.20 17.89 33.81
C ILE A 397 12.77 17.49 34.18
N ASN A 398 11.85 17.69 33.25
CA ASN A 398 10.40 17.46 33.44
C ASN A 398 9.99 16.00 33.25
#